data_AF-A0A126Z5E0-F1
#
_entry.id   AF-A0A126Z5E0-F1
#
_cell.length_a   1.000
_cell.length_b   1.000
_cell.length_c   1.000
_cell.angle_alpha   90.00
_cell.angle_beta   90.00
_cell.angle_gamma   90.00
#
_symmetry.space_group_name_H-M   'P 1'
#
loop_
_entity.id
_entity.type
_entity.pdbx_description
1 polymer ?
#
loop_
_entity_poly.entity_id
_entity_poly.type
_entity_poly.pdbx_seq_one_letter_code
_entity_poly.pdbx_strand_id
1 'polypeptide(L)'
;MTQFSRDAAHGVDLLRAASSRLGAAPVVPVVQRASDTLFRTLMKADDSNGEIQGVVDELLDLHPELCAADPPPAKSLVDWLLAWQFGESGGYFALDIVQYATALGGAGLRRYREQLAESAETEPLDFLGERPILVRNQQRLAVIDRDAQAVIRTHVGSSERSYRFEMAAKALAEIDELGLAIEYAHRGALVEKGHQAESSGRLWRDLIARFRPSEATAVAREVFEAWPTAKNATVLHGVAGDGWSQLEREVLGRLRESPREILPFVLDTLGDSTRAWSEAQDLEARGVQVSERLWARLVRAHRTARPMDVLPVVRRLIESELRVADSARYRGAVAMLTDYCTLCASIGVSEVGLAFVAELCERYARRPRLLEEVRRARLG
;
A
#
# COMPACT_ATOMS: atom_id res chain seq x y z
N MET A 1 -19.99 -4.05 -4.84
CA MET A 1 -20.60 -5.38 -4.60
C MET A 1 -21.81 -5.58 -5.47
N THR A 2 -21.59 -6.20 -6.62
CA THR A 2 -22.66 -6.74 -7.46
C THR A 2 -23.44 -7.83 -6.70
N GLN A 3 -24.63 -8.22 -7.18
CA GLN A 3 -25.39 -9.31 -6.55
C GLN A 3 -24.64 -10.65 -6.65
N PHE A 4 -23.97 -10.88 -7.77
CA PHE A 4 -23.18 -12.08 -8.02
C PHE A 4 -22.03 -12.26 -7.02
N SER A 5 -21.29 -11.19 -6.68
CA SER A 5 -20.20 -11.30 -5.72
C SER A 5 -20.66 -11.55 -4.29
N ARG A 6 -21.82 -11.00 -3.90
CA ARG A 6 -22.46 -11.34 -2.63
C ARG A 6 -22.82 -12.82 -2.56
N ASP A 7 -23.40 -13.36 -3.64
CA ASP A 7 -23.80 -14.76 -3.69
C ASP A 7 -22.58 -15.69 -3.71
N ALA A 8 -21.50 -15.30 -4.41
CA ALA A 8 -20.25 -16.06 -4.47
C ALA A 8 -19.50 -16.07 -3.13
N ALA A 9 -19.35 -14.92 -2.47
CA ALA A 9 -18.76 -14.84 -1.12
C ALA A 9 -19.58 -15.61 -0.08
N HIS A 10 -20.92 -15.52 -0.15
CA HIS A 10 -21.80 -16.34 0.68
C HIS A 10 -21.58 -17.84 0.44
N GLY A 11 -21.22 -18.25 -0.78
CA GLY A 11 -20.85 -19.62 -1.11
C GLY A 11 -19.66 -20.14 -0.29
N VAL A 12 -18.63 -19.32 -0.04
CA VAL A 12 -17.48 -19.71 0.80
C VAL A 12 -17.93 -19.95 2.24
N ASP A 13 -18.77 -19.07 2.80
CA ASP A 13 -19.31 -19.25 4.15
C ASP A 13 -20.18 -20.52 4.27
N LEU A 14 -20.93 -20.86 3.22
CA LEU A 14 -21.68 -22.11 3.17
C LEU A 14 -20.75 -23.32 3.14
N LEU A 15 -19.61 -23.26 2.46
CA LEU A 15 -18.61 -24.33 2.46
C LEU A 15 -17.93 -24.48 3.84
N ARG A 16 -17.61 -23.38 4.52
CA ARG A 16 -17.14 -23.40 5.91
C ARG A 16 -18.16 -24.05 6.84
N ALA A 17 -19.43 -23.62 6.76
CA ALA A 17 -20.51 -24.20 7.56
C ALA A 17 -20.75 -25.69 7.24
N ALA A 18 -20.64 -26.08 5.96
CA ALA A 18 -20.75 -27.47 5.55
C ALA A 18 -19.62 -28.32 6.13
N SER A 19 -18.38 -27.82 6.15
CA SER A 19 -17.24 -28.51 6.74
C SER A 19 -17.46 -28.77 8.23
N SER A 20 -17.92 -27.77 8.98
CA SER A 20 -18.24 -27.92 10.41
C SER A 20 -19.33 -28.96 10.69
N ARG A 21 -20.23 -29.21 9.73
CA ARG A 21 -21.36 -30.14 9.88
C ARG A 21 -21.09 -31.53 9.34
N LEU A 22 -20.36 -31.64 8.24
CA LEU A 22 -20.17 -32.86 7.46
C LEU A 22 -18.74 -33.43 7.54
N GLY A 23 -17.80 -32.69 8.13
CA GLY A 23 -16.37 -32.96 8.02
C GLY A 23 -15.74 -32.35 6.76
N ALA A 24 -14.42 -32.28 6.72
CA ALA A 24 -13.68 -31.61 5.65
C ALA A 24 -13.57 -32.44 4.36
N ALA A 25 -13.41 -33.78 4.44
CA ALA A 25 -13.30 -34.65 3.27
C ALA A 25 -14.37 -34.43 2.17
N PRO A 26 -15.68 -34.35 2.46
CA PRO A 26 -16.68 -34.12 1.41
C PRO A 26 -16.64 -32.70 0.82
N VAL A 27 -16.05 -31.73 1.52
CA VAL A 27 -16.00 -30.32 1.11
C VAL A 27 -14.79 -30.03 0.22
N VAL A 28 -13.65 -30.69 0.44
CA VAL A 28 -12.41 -30.48 -0.32
C VAL A 28 -12.64 -30.54 -1.85
N PRO A 29 -13.27 -31.58 -2.44
CA PRO A 29 -13.51 -31.62 -3.89
C PRO A 29 -14.50 -30.56 -4.39
N VAL A 30 -15.35 -30.00 -3.50
CA VAL A 30 -16.26 -28.92 -3.85
C VAL A 30 -15.48 -27.61 -3.95
N VAL A 31 -14.60 -27.33 -2.98
CA VAL A 31 -13.70 -26.17 -3.02
C VAL A 31 -12.83 -26.21 -4.27
N GLN A 32 -12.17 -27.34 -4.56
CA GLN A 32 -11.34 -27.49 -5.76
C GLN A 32 -12.09 -27.16 -7.06
N ARG A 33 -13.30 -27.73 -7.22
CA ARG A 33 -14.13 -27.48 -8.41
C ARG A 33 -14.66 -26.04 -8.47
N ALA A 34 -14.98 -25.45 -7.31
CA ALA A 34 -15.42 -24.06 -7.22
C ALA A 34 -14.29 -23.11 -7.64
N SER A 35 -13.07 -23.33 -7.15
CA SER A 35 -11.88 -22.54 -7.52
C SER A 35 -11.61 -22.62 -9.02
N ASP A 36 -11.61 -23.82 -9.62
CA ASP A 36 -11.42 -23.96 -11.07
C ASP A 36 -12.51 -23.25 -11.88
N THR A 37 -13.76 -23.34 -11.43
CA THR A 37 -14.92 -22.76 -12.14
C THR A 37 -14.91 -21.24 -12.06
N LEU A 38 -14.59 -20.69 -10.89
CA LEU A 38 -14.48 -19.25 -10.71
C LEU A 38 -13.26 -18.68 -11.42
N PHE A 39 -12.12 -19.37 -11.43
CA PHE A 39 -10.98 -19.00 -12.26
C PHE A 39 -11.36 -18.90 -13.75
N ARG A 40 -12.02 -19.93 -14.30
CA ARG A 40 -12.49 -19.89 -15.71
C ARG A 40 -13.51 -18.79 -15.99
N THR A 41 -14.26 -18.38 -14.97
CA THR A 41 -15.20 -17.25 -15.06
C THR A 41 -14.46 -15.92 -15.04
N LEU A 42 -13.50 -15.76 -14.11
CA LEU A 42 -12.64 -14.60 -13.99
C LEU A 42 -11.95 -14.28 -15.33
N MET A 43 -11.42 -15.31 -16.00
CA MET A 43 -10.74 -15.15 -17.30
C MET A 43 -11.65 -14.61 -18.43
N LYS A 44 -12.97 -14.57 -18.23
CA LYS A 44 -13.95 -14.12 -19.23
C LYS A 44 -14.75 -12.89 -18.77
N ALA A 45 -14.62 -12.49 -17.51
CA ALA A 45 -15.40 -11.43 -16.89
C ALA A 45 -14.56 -10.15 -16.75
N ASP A 46 -15.24 -8.99 -16.74
CA ASP A 46 -14.63 -7.75 -16.27
C ASP A 46 -14.68 -7.74 -14.73
N ASP A 47 -13.57 -8.14 -14.11
CA ASP A 47 -13.38 -8.14 -12.67
C ASP A 47 -12.48 -6.99 -12.23
N SER A 48 -12.59 -5.82 -12.87
CA SER A 48 -11.79 -4.63 -12.51
C SER A 48 -11.99 -4.18 -11.05
N ASN A 49 -13.05 -4.63 -10.39
CA ASN A 49 -13.32 -4.42 -8.96
C ASN A 49 -12.76 -5.54 -8.05
N GLY A 50 -12.17 -6.60 -8.62
CA GLY A 50 -11.53 -7.72 -7.90
C GLY A 50 -12.47 -8.62 -7.11
N GLU A 51 -13.78 -8.60 -7.41
CA GLU A 51 -14.77 -9.32 -6.64
C GLU A 51 -14.69 -10.84 -6.86
N ILE A 52 -14.48 -11.29 -8.10
CA ILE A 52 -14.33 -12.72 -8.41
C ILE A 52 -12.97 -13.22 -7.94
N GLN A 53 -11.91 -12.45 -8.19
CA GLN A 53 -10.55 -12.76 -7.71
C GLN A 53 -10.55 -12.98 -6.19
N GLY A 54 -11.18 -12.09 -5.42
CA GLY A 54 -11.25 -12.22 -3.96
C GLY A 54 -11.94 -13.50 -3.50
N VAL A 55 -12.98 -13.97 -4.18
CA VAL A 55 -13.64 -15.25 -3.84
C VAL A 55 -12.76 -16.45 -4.17
N VAL A 56 -11.99 -16.40 -5.27
CA VAL A 56 -11.00 -17.45 -5.57
C VAL A 56 -9.93 -17.49 -4.48
N ASP A 57 -9.42 -16.35 -4.06
CA ASP A 57 -8.44 -16.26 -2.95
C ASP A 57 -9.01 -16.88 -1.67
N GLU A 58 -10.24 -16.54 -1.27
CA GLU A 58 -10.88 -17.11 -0.09
C GLU A 58 -11.07 -18.64 -0.16
N LEU A 59 -11.37 -19.19 -1.34
CA LEU A 59 -11.47 -20.63 -1.54
C LEU A 59 -10.11 -21.31 -1.43
N LEU A 60 -9.05 -20.68 -1.96
CA LEU A 60 -7.69 -21.20 -1.90
C LEU A 60 -7.09 -21.07 -0.50
N ASP A 61 -7.52 -20.11 0.32
CA ASP A 61 -7.20 -20.02 1.75
C ASP A 61 -7.93 -21.09 2.57
N LEU A 62 -9.20 -21.37 2.23
CA LEU A 62 -9.98 -22.44 2.89
C LEU A 62 -9.45 -23.84 2.58
N HIS A 63 -8.97 -24.08 1.37
CA HIS A 63 -8.54 -25.41 0.93
C HIS A 63 -7.45 -26.07 1.80
N PRO A 64 -6.32 -25.43 2.15
CA PRO A 64 -5.32 -26.01 3.03
C PRO A 64 -5.84 -26.25 4.45
N GLU A 65 -6.73 -25.41 4.98
CA GLU A 65 -7.37 -25.63 6.28
C GLU A 65 -8.18 -26.93 6.29
N LEU A 66 -8.97 -27.15 5.24
CA LEU A 66 -9.74 -28.38 5.07
C LEU A 66 -8.83 -29.61 4.93
N CYS A 67 -7.79 -29.52 4.10
CA CYS A 67 -6.82 -30.59 3.94
C CYS A 67 -6.04 -30.88 5.24
N ALA A 68 -5.78 -29.89 6.08
CA ALA A 68 -5.13 -30.11 7.37
C ALA A 68 -6.08 -30.79 8.37
N ALA A 69 -7.37 -30.45 8.35
CA ALA A 69 -8.38 -31.02 9.25
C ALA A 69 -8.70 -32.49 8.93
N ASP A 70 -8.75 -32.85 7.64
CA ASP A 70 -9.00 -34.21 7.17
C ASP A 70 -8.15 -34.51 5.92
N PRO A 71 -6.88 -34.94 6.10
CA PRO A 71 -5.94 -35.11 5.02
C PRO A 71 -6.43 -36.06 3.92
N PRO A 72 -6.61 -35.57 2.68
CA PRO A 72 -6.88 -36.45 1.54
C PRO A 72 -5.67 -37.35 1.26
N PRO A 73 -5.83 -38.42 0.46
CA PRO A 73 -4.70 -39.24 0.02
C PRO A 73 -3.59 -38.38 -0.58
N ALA A 74 -2.36 -38.52 -0.06
CA ALA A 74 -1.24 -37.65 -0.43
C ALA A 74 -1.02 -37.55 -1.95
N LYS A 75 -1.19 -38.66 -2.68
CA LYS A 75 -1.13 -38.66 -4.13
C LYS A 75 -2.14 -37.70 -4.76
N SER A 76 -3.40 -37.77 -4.34
CA SER A 76 -4.48 -36.93 -4.89
C SER A 76 -4.25 -35.45 -4.59
N LEU A 77 -3.75 -35.11 -3.39
CA LEU A 77 -3.43 -33.73 -3.05
C LEU A 77 -2.26 -33.19 -3.86
N VAL A 78 -1.17 -33.95 -3.95
CA VAL A 78 0.00 -33.56 -4.75
C VAL A 78 -0.39 -33.39 -6.23
N ASP A 79 -1.13 -34.34 -6.80
CA ASP A 79 -1.55 -34.26 -8.20
C ASP A 79 -2.40 -32.99 -8.44
N TRP A 80 -3.30 -32.61 -7.52
CA TRP A 80 -4.09 -31.37 -7.61
C TRP A 80 -3.23 -30.11 -7.49
N LEU A 81 -2.31 -30.06 -6.51
CA LEU A 81 -1.42 -28.91 -6.29
C LEU A 81 -0.54 -28.63 -7.52
N LEU A 82 -0.03 -29.67 -8.17
CA LEU A 82 0.79 -29.52 -9.38
C LEU A 82 -0.05 -29.14 -10.58
N ALA A 83 -1.22 -29.76 -10.76
CA ALA A 83 -2.15 -29.39 -11.83
C ALA A 83 -2.57 -27.92 -11.73
N TRP A 84 -2.81 -27.41 -10.52
CA TRP A 84 -3.14 -26.00 -10.30
C TRP A 84 -1.95 -25.09 -10.66
N GLN A 85 -0.76 -25.36 -10.10
CA GLN A 85 0.40 -24.49 -10.26
C GLN A 85 0.96 -24.46 -11.69
N PHE A 86 1.00 -25.61 -12.37
CA PHE A 86 1.52 -25.71 -13.74
C PHE A 86 0.42 -25.54 -14.81
N GLY A 87 -0.85 -25.47 -14.39
CA GLY A 87 -1.97 -25.15 -15.27
C GLY A 87 -2.15 -23.64 -15.51
N GLU A 88 -3.21 -23.28 -16.22
CA GLU A 88 -3.55 -21.88 -16.53
C GLU A 88 -3.75 -21.01 -15.27
N SER A 89 -4.15 -21.63 -14.16
CA SER A 89 -4.44 -20.94 -12.90
C SER A 89 -3.19 -20.49 -12.15
N GLY A 90 -2.08 -21.22 -12.24
CA GLY A 90 -0.91 -20.98 -11.39
C GLY A 90 -0.17 -19.67 -11.67
N GLY A 91 -0.27 -19.13 -12.88
CA GLY A 91 0.26 -17.80 -13.21
C GLY A 91 -0.55 -16.64 -12.60
N TYR A 92 -1.79 -16.91 -12.18
CA TYR A 92 -2.68 -15.92 -11.57
C TYR A 92 -2.80 -16.11 -10.05
N PHE A 93 -2.91 -17.37 -9.61
CA PHE A 93 -3.16 -17.74 -8.22
C PHE A 93 -2.09 -18.69 -7.72
N ALA A 94 -1.21 -18.13 -6.90
CA ALA A 94 -0.01 -18.79 -6.48
C ALA A 94 -0.27 -19.55 -5.15
N LEU A 95 -0.23 -20.89 -5.13
CA LEU A 95 -0.40 -21.68 -3.90
C LEU A 95 0.83 -21.67 -2.99
N ASP A 96 0.68 -21.47 -1.68
CA ASP A 96 1.78 -21.62 -0.74
C ASP A 96 1.84 -23.04 -0.15
N ILE A 97 2.81 -23.82 -0.59
CA ILE A 97 2.98 -25.21 -0.15
C ILE A 97 3.24 -25.35 1.36
N VAL A 98 3.71 -24.29 2.05
CA VAL A 98 3.86 -24.29 3.51
C VAL A 98 2.52 -24.54 4.21
N GLN A 99 1.43 -23.99 3.69
CA GLN A 99 0.07 -24.18 4.24
C GLN A 99 -0.39 -25.65 4.13
N TYR A 100 0.17 -26.41 3.20
CA TYR A 100 -0.16 -27.82 2.97
C TYR A 100 0.79 -28.80 3.67
N ALA A 101 1.85 -28.33 4.33
CA ALA A 101 2.89 -29.19 4.90
C ALA A 101 2.31 -30.23 5.88
N THR A 102 1.36 -29.82 6.73
CA THR A 102 0.66 -30.71 7.67
C THR A 102 -0.13 -31.81 6.95
N ALA A 103 -0.92 -31.44 5.93
CA ALA A 103 -1.76 -32.38 5.18
C ALA A 103 -0.93 -33.37 4.35
N LEU A 104 0.18 -32.90 3.78
CA LEU A 104 1.08 -33.74 2.97
C LEU A 104 1.89 -34.71 3.83
N GLY A 105 2.32 -34.28 5.01
CA GLY A 105 3.27 -35.00 5.84
C GLY A 105 4.57 -35.34 5.10
N GLY A 106 5.43 -36.16 5.73
CA GLY A 106 6.73 -36.50 5.14
C GLY A 106 6.63 -37.28 3.82
N ALA A 107 5.63 -38.16 3.68
CA ALA A 107 5.46 -38.96 2.45
C ALA A 107 4.93 -38.13 1.28
N GLY A 108 3.94 -37.26 1.52
CA GLY A 108 3.41 -36.35 0.50
C GLY A 108 4.44 -35.32 0.06
N LEU A 109 5.23 -34.76 0.99
CA LEU A 109 6.30 -33.83 0.66
C LEU A 109 7.43 -34.48 -0.17
N ARG A 110 7.79 -35.74 0.11
CA ARG A 110 8.73 -36.48 -0.76
C ARG A 110 8.19 -36.64 -2.17
N ARG A 111 6.94 -37.10 -2.30
CA ARG A 111 6.28 -37.23 -3.60
C ARG A 111 6.19 -35.89 -4.34
N TYR A 112 5.86 -34.82 -3.62
CA TYR A 112 5.78 -33.47 -4.16
C TYR A 112 7.12 -33.03 -4.76
N ARG A 113 8.22 -33.24 -4.03
CA ARG A 113 9.58 -32.94 -4.51
C ARG A 113 9.96 -33.77 -5.75
N GLU A 114 9.66 -35.06 -5.75
CA GLU A 114 9.92 -35.96 -6.89
C GLU A 114 9.21 -35.47 -8.15
N GLN A 115 7.90 -35.17 -8.07
CA GLN A 115 7.13 -34.69 -9.21
C GLN A 115 7.48 -33.25 -9.62
N LEU A 116 7.94 -32.40 -8.70
CA LEU A 116 8.50 -31.09 -9.07
C LEU A 116 9.76 -31.23 -9.91
N ALA A 117 10.65 -32.16 -9.53
CA ALA A 117 11.88 -32.39 -10.28
C ALA A 117 11.56 -32.90 -11.70
N GLU A 118 10.55 -33.74 -11.86
CA GLU A 118 10.07 -34.19 -13.19
C GLU A 118 9.46 -33.03 -14.01
N SER A 119 8.75 -32.11 -13.34
CA SER A 119 8.15 -30.92 -13.98
C SER A 119 9.20 -29.86 -14.35
N ALA A 120 10.44 -30.02 -13.88
CA ALA A 120 11.47 -29.01 -14.06
C ALA A 120 11.86 -28.78 -15.51
N GLU A 121 11.70 -29.79 -16.38
CA GLU A 121 12.08 -29.72 -17.78
C GLU A 121 11.03 -29.01 -18.66
N THR A 122 9.77 -28.97 -18.21
CA THR A 122 8.62 -28.54 -19.03
C THR A 122 8.17 -27.10 -18.75
N GLU A 123 8.56 -26.52 -17.61
CA GLU A 123 8.19 -25.13 -17.29
C GLU A 123 8.82 -24.12 -18.28
N PRO A 124 8.09 -23.13 -18.80
CA PRO A 124 8.71 -22.06 -19.58
C PRO A 124 9.66 -21.20 -18.74
N LEU A 125 10.71 -20.68 -19.38
CA LEU A 125 11.51 -19.61 -18.77
C LEU A 125 10.75 -18.28 -18.85
N ASP A 126 10.84 -17.47 -17.81
CA ASP A 126 10.36 -16.09 -17.83
C ASP A 126 11.37 -15.15 -18.53
N PHE A 127 11.06 -13.84 -18.53
CA PHE A 127 11.93 -12.83 -19.14
C PHE A 127 13.28 -12.64 -18.44
N LEU A 128 13.45 -13.18 -17.23
CA LEU A 128 14.71 -13.22 -16.49
C LEU A 128 15.47 -14.54 -16.70
N GLY A 129 14.92 -15.47 -17.49
CA GLY A 129 15.49 -16.80 -17.69
C GLY A 129 15.29 -17.72 -16.49
N GLU A 130 14.32 -17.43 -15.61
CA GLU A 130 13.98 -18.22 -14.44
C GLU A 130 12.74 -19.09 -14.69
N ARG A 131 12.58 -20.15 -13.90
CA ARG A 131 11.40 -21.02 -13.90
C ARG A 131 10.54 -20.64 -12.68
N PRO A 132 9.60 -19.68 -12.79
CA PRO A 132 8.99 -19.01 -11.64
C PRO A 132 8.27 -19.95 -10.65
N ILE A 133 7.56 -20.96 -11.13
CA ILE A 133 6.84 -21.94 -10.30
C ILE A 133 7.86 -22.79 -9.52
N LEU A 134 8.91 -23.28 -10.18
CA LEU A 134 9.98 -24.02 -9.51
C LEU A 134 10.75 -23.15 -8.51
N VAL A 135 11.13 -21.93 -8.88
CA VAL A 135 11.84 -21.00 -7.98
C VAL A 135 11.01 -20.76 -6.73
N ARG A 136 9.73 -20.44 -6.89
CA ARG A 136 8.81 -20.23 -5.77
C ARG A 136 8.69 -21.48 -4.89
N ASN A 137 8.59 -22.66 -5.49
CA ASN A 137 8.50 -23.89 -4.72
C ASN A 137 9.81 -24.24 -3.99
N GLN A 138 10.97 -24.01 -4.60
CA GLN A 138 12.26 -24.18 -3.92
C GLN A 138 12.37 -23.27 -2.70
N GLN A 139 11.94 -22.01 -2.84
CA GLN A 139 11.87 -21.03 -1.75
C GLN A 139 10.98 -21.53 -0.60
N ARG A 140 9.76 -21.95 -0.91
CA ARG A 140 8.80 -22.40 0.12
C ARG A 140 9.18 -23.76 0.72
N LEU A 141 9.78 -24.68 -0.04
CA LEU A 141 10.32 -25.93 0.49
C LEU A 141 11.45 -25.68 1.49
N ALA A 142 12.32 -24.67 1.26
CA ALA A 142 13.34 -24.28 2.23
C ALA A 142 12.74 -23.79 3.56
N VAL A 143 11.58 -23.11 3.50
CA VAL A 143 10.81 -22.70 4.69
C VAL A 143 10.23 -23.91 5.41
N ILE A 144 9.63 -24.87 4.69
CA ILE A 144 9.14 -26.14 5.26
C ILE A 144 10.26 -26.88 5.99
N ASP A 145 11.44 -26.94 5.38
CA ASP A 145 12.61 -27.62 5.95
C ASP A 145 13.26 -26.84 7.10
N ARG A 146 12.82 -25.60 7.35
CA ARG A 146 13.40 -24.67 8.32
C ARG A 146 14.91 -24.50 8.14
N ASP A 147 15.41 -24.59 6.91
CA ASP A 147 16.83 -24.42 6.58
C ASP A 147 17.11 -22.96 6.21
N ALA A 148 17.62 -22.20 7.20
CA ALA A 148 17.98 -20.79 7.03
C ALA A 148 18.95 -20.55 5.87
N GLN A 149 19.91 -21.46 5.66
CA GLN A 149 20.90 -21.33 4.59
C GLN A 149 20.27 -21.61 3.23
N ALA A 150 19.35 -22.58 3.14
CA ALA A 150 18.56 -22.78 1.92
C ALA A 150 17.66 -21.58 1.63
N VAL A 151 17.01 -20.99 2.65
CA VAL A 151 16.21 -19.76 2.48
C VAL A 151 17.07 -18.65 1.89
N ILE A 152 18.24 -18.37 2.47
CA ILE A 152 19.17 -17.36 1.97
C ILE A 152 19.56 -17.65 0.50
N ARG A 153 19.98 -18.88 0.19
CA ARG A 153 20.40 -19.26 -1.17
C ARG A 153 19.29 -19.09 -2.21
N THR A 154 18.07 -19.50 -1.87
CA THR A 154 16.92 -19.53 -2.81
C THR A 154 16.22 -18.18 -2.97
N HIS A 155 16.25 -17.32 -1.95
CA HIS A 155 15.55 -16.03 -1.99
C HIS A 155 16.47 -14.91 -2.47
N VAL A 156 17.72 -14.85 -2.00
CA VAL A 156 18.69 -13.83 -2.44
C VAL A 156 19.26 -14.19 -3.81
N GLY A 157 19.67 -15.45 -3.98
CA GLY A 157 20.31 -15.91 -5.21
C GLY A 157 21.59 -15.13 -5.52
N SER A 158 21.87 -14.92 -6.81
CA SER A 158 23.08 -14.25 -7.30
C SER A 158 22.95 -12.73 -7.48
N SER A 159 21.77 -12.15 -7.26
CA SER A 159 21.55 -10.70 -7.44
C SER A 159 21.18 -10.03 -6.12
N GLU A 160 21.99 -9.04 -5.74
CA GLU A 160 21.78 -8.25 -4.52
C GLU A 160 20.73 -7.15 -4.76
N ARG A 161 19.47 -7.56 -4.92
CA ARG A 161 18.32 -6.66 -5.08
C ARG A 161 17.53 -6.53 -3.78
N SER A 162 17.05 -5.33 -3.46
CA SER A 162 16.36 -5.07 -2.18
C SER A 162 15.16 -5.99 -1.97
N TYR A 163 14.34 -6.18 -3.01
CA TYR A 163 13.16 -7.04 -2.92
C TYR A 163 13.51 -8.51 -2.60
N ARG A 164 14.67 -9.00 -3.06
CA ARG A 164 15.14 -10.37 -2.79
C ARG A 164 15.58 -10.52 -1.32
N PHE A 165 16.26 -9.52 -0.78
CA PHE A 165 16.58 -9.45 0.65
C PHE A 165 15.32 -9.37 1.51
N GLU A 166 14.32 -8.58 1.10
CA GLU A 166 13.02 -8.51 1.80
C GLU A 166 12.31 -9.87 1.82
N MET A 167 12.28 -10.58 0.69
CA MET A 167 11.70 -11.93 0.60
C MET A 167 12.44 -12.93 1.50
N ALA A 168 13.78 -12.88 1.51
CA ALA A 168 14.59 -13.72 2.40
C ALA A 168 14.31 -13.41 3.87
N ALA A 169 14.25 -12.13 4.25
CA ALA A 169 13.98 -11.70 5.62
C ALA A 169 12.60 -12.17 6.11
N LYS A 170 11.57 -12.09 5.26
CA LYS A 170 10.23 -12.63 5.55
C LYS A 170 10.26 -14.13 5.78
N ALA A 171 10.88 -14.88 4.88
CA ALA A 171 11.01 -16.34 4.99
C ALA A 171 11.83 -16.77 6.23
N LEU A 172 12.89 -16.03 6.58
CA LEU A 172 13.66 -16.25 7.80
C LEU A 172 12.82 -16.00 9.06
N ALA A 173 11.99 -14.95 9.06
CA ALA A 173 11.09 -14.68 10.16
C ALA A 173 10.02 -15.77 10.34
N GLU A 174 9.51 -16.36 9.25
CA GLU A 174 8.56 -17.48 9.29
C GLU A 174 9.13 -18.75 9.95
N ILE A 175 10.45 -18.96 9.87
CA ILE A 175 11.14 -20.08 10.52
C ILE A 175 11.79 -19.69 11.86
N ASP A 176 11.37 -18.56 12.43
CA ASP A 176 11.84 -18.00 13.71
C ASP A 176 13.34 -17.64 13.77
N GLU A 177 14.00 -17.50 12.61
CA GLU A 177 15.40 -17.07 12.50
C GLU A 177 15.51 -15.55 12.54
N LEU A 178 15.05 -14.97 13.66
CA LEU A 178 14.81 -13.52 13.80
C LEU A 178 16.07 -12.67 13.66
N GLY A 179 17.22 -13.17 14.10
CA GLY A 179 18.50 -12.47 13.95
C GLY A 179 18.86 -12.28 12.48
N LEU A 180 18.74 -13.35 11.68
CA LEU A 180 18.98 -13.32 10.24
C LEU A 180 17.89 -12.52 9.52
N ALA A 181 16.63 -12.61 9.94
CA ALA A 181 15.55 -11.81 9.38
C ALA A 181 15.83 -10.31 9.50
N ILE A 182 16.28 -9.86 10.68
CA ILE A 182 16.69 -8.46 10.94
C ILE A 182 17.87 -8.08 10.05
N GLU A 183 18.91 -8.92 9.99
CA GLU A 183 20.10 -8.69 9.18
C GLU A 183 19.76 -8.54 7.69
N TYR A 184 18.96 -9.44 7.13
CA TYR A 184 18.62 -9.41 5.72
C TYR A 184 17.66 -8.26 5.38
N ALA A 185 16.76 -7.88 6.30
CA ALA A 185 15.95 -6.68 6.12
C ALA A 185 16.81 -5.40 6.12
N HIS A 186 17.83 -5.32 7.00
CA HIS A 186 18.81 -4.23 7.02
C HIS A 186 19.60 -4.14 5.71
N ARG A 187 20.14 -5.27 5.23
CA ARG A 187 20.85 -5.33 3.94
C ARG A 187 19.97 -4.86 2.79
N GLY A 188 18.72 -5.34 2.73
CA GLY A 188 17.74 -4.89 1.73
C GLY A 188 17.45 -3.40 1.82
N ALA A 189 17.46 -2.82 3.02
CA ALA A 189 17.20 -1.40 3.22
C ALA A 189 18.31 -0.48 2.70
N LEU A 190 19.54 -0.99 2.58
CA LEU A 190 20.74 -0.21 2.27
C LEU A 190 21.43 -0.58 0.96
N VAL A 191 21.08 -1.72 0.34
CA VAL A 191 21.77 -2.23 -0.86
C VAL A 191 21.64 -1.31 -2.07
N GLU A 192 20.50 -0.65 -2.27
CA GLU A 192 20.29 0.24 -3.40
C GLU A 192 19.43 1.44 -3.05
N LYS A 193 19.29 2.37 -4.00
CA LYS A 193 18.39 3.51 -3.88
C LYS A 193 17.09 3.27 -4.67
N GLY A 194 15.98 2.96 -3.99
CA GLY A 194 14.63 2.95 -4.57
C GLY A 194 13.55 2.60 -3.54
N HIS A 195 12.28 2.63 -3.98
CA HIS A 195 11.13 2.32 -3.12
C HIS A 195 11.16 0.88 -2.55
N GLN A 196 11.82 -0.05 -3.23
CA GLN A 196 12.02 -1.42 -2.75
C GLN A 196 12.94 -1.48 -1.53
N ALA A 197 14.02 -0.68 -1.53
CA ALA A 197 14.89 -0.56 -0.36
C ALA A 197 14.17 0.13 0.81
N GLU A 198 13.36 1.16 0.55
CA GLU A 198 12.52 1.75 1.61
C GLU A 198 11.52 0.73 2.19
N SER A 199 10.97 -0.17 1.36
CA SER A 199 10.11 -1.28 1.81
C SER A 199 10.86 -2.24 2.74
N SER A 200 12.09 -2.62 2.39
CA SER A 200 12.96 -3.41 3.27
C SER A 200 13.28 -2.68 4.58
N GLY A 201 13.50 -1.36 4.54
CA GLY A 201 13.67 -0.52 5.72
C GLY A 201 12.44 -0.49 6.63
N ARG A 202 11.23 -0.57 6.07
CA ARG A 202 10.00 -0.75 6.86
C ARG A 202 9.98 -2.09 7.56
N LEU A 203 10.23 -3.19 6.83
CA LEU A 203 10.28 -4.53 7.41
C LEU A 203 11.32 -4.60 8.55
N TRP A 204 12.50 -4.02 8.33
CA TRP A 204 13.55 -3.96 9.34
C TRP A 204 13.08 -3.27 10.62
N ARG A 205 12.44 -2.10 10.52
CA ARG A 205 11.84 -1.41 11.68
C ARG A 205 10.78 -2.25 12.37
N ASP A 206 9.90 -2.89 11.60
CA ASP A 206 8.79 -3.67 12.16
C ASP A 206 9.33 -4.87 12.97
N LEU A 207 10.39 -5.53 12.46
CA LEU A 207 11.09 -6.60 13.18
C LEU A 207 11.78 -6.09 14.45
N ILE A 208 12.47 -4.94 14.38
CA ILE A 208 13.14 -4.34 15.54
C ILE A 208 12.12 -3.91 16.61
N ALA A 209 11.02 -3.26 16.22
CA ALA A 209 9.97 -2.86 17.15
C ALA A 209 9.37 -4.06 17.89
N ARG A 210 9.23 -5.20 17.21
CA ARG A 210 8.67 -6.43 17.79
C ARG A 210 9.65 -7.19 18.68
N PHE A 211 10.92 -7.30 18.28
CA PHE A 211 11.87 -8.24 18.90
C PHE A 211 13.04 -7.57 19.62
N ARG A 212 13.35 -6.32 19.31
CA ARG A 212 14.43 -5.52 19.93
C ARG A 212 13.98 -4.07 20.15
N PRO A 213 12.89 -3.81 20.91
CA PRO A 213 12.29 -2.48 21.01
C PRO A 213 13.25 -1.42 21.58
N SER A 214 14.26 -1.81 22.37
CA SER A 214 15.31 -0.91 22.86
C SER A 214 16.17 -0.30 21.74
N GLU A 215 16.22 -0.93 20.56
CA GLU A 215 16.95 -0.45 19.38
C GLU A 215 16.06 0.37 18.43
N ALA A 216 14.74 0.45 18.68
CA ALA A 216 13.76 1.00 17.74
C ALA A 216 14.06 2.45 17.34
N THR A 217 14.45 3.32 18.28
CA THR A 217 14.79 4.71 17.98
C THR A 217 16.02 4.83 17.09
N ALA A 218 17.07 4.05 17.36
CA ALA A 218 18.30 4.06 16.57
C ALA A 218 18.04 3.58 15.13
N VAL A 219 17.30 2.49 14.98
CA VAL A 219 16.95 1.94 13.66
C VAL A 219 15.99 2.85 12.90
N ALA A 220 14.98 3.43 13.56
CA ALA A 220 14.08 4.38 12.92
C ALA A 220 14.84 5.62 12.40
N ARG A 221 15.87 6.06 13.14
CA ARG A 221 16.76 7.14 12.72
C ARG A 221 17.56 6.75 11.48
N GLU A 222 18.23 5.61 11.48
CA GLU A 222 19.02 5.14 10.33
C GLU A 222 18.16 4.99 9.07
N VAL A 223 16.95 4.43 9.19
CA VAL A 223 16.04 4.34 8.05
C VAL A 223 15.56 5.72 7.59
N PHE A 224 15.30 6.66 8.49
CA PHE A 224 14.97 8.05 8.11
C PHE A 224 16.14 8.75 7.40
N GLU A 225 17.36 8.57 7.86
CA GLU A 225 18.55 9.16 7.22
C GLU A 225 18.75 8.62 5.80
N ALA A 226 18.54 7.31 5.61
CA ALA A 226 18.56 6.68 4.30
C ALA A 226 17.39 7.13 3.41
N TRP A 227 16.23 7.41 4.01
CA TRP A 227 14.93 7.66 3.38
C TRP A 227 14.15 8.79 4.09
N PRO A 228 14.48 10.07 3.81
CA PRO A 228 13.94 11.21 4.54
C PRO A 228 12.52 11.59 4.10
N THR A 229 11.57 10.67 4.30
CA THR A 229 10.16 10.86 3.99
C THR A 229 9.39 11.25 5.26
N ALA A 230 8.27 11.95 5.09
CA ALA A 230 7.34 12.27 6.17
C ALA A 230 6.94 11.01 6.93
N LYS A 231 6.69 9.91 6.20
CA LYS A 231 6.32 8.61 6.78
C LYS A 231 7.38 8.06 7.72
N ASN A 232 8.67 8.12 7.33
CA ASN A 232 9.75 7.63 8.17
C ASN A 232 10.03 8.58 9.34
N ALA A 233 9.88 9.89 9.14
CA ALA A 233 9.94 10.87 10.22
C ALA A 233 8.81 10.67 11.26
N THR A 234 7.57 10.37 10.83
CA THR A 234 6.45 10.05 11.72
C THR A 234 6.75 8.85 12.60
N VAL A 235 7.32 7.78 12.02
CA VAL A 235 7.75 6.60 12.78
C VAL A 235 8.83 6.97 13.79
N LEU A 236 9.86 7.71 13.37
CA LEU A 236 10.94 8.17 14.24
C LEU A 236 10.41 9.03 15.40
N HIS A 237 9.52 9.99 15.14
CA HIS A 237 8.85 10.80 16.15
C HIS A 237 8.12 9.92 17.18
N GLY A 238 7.35 8.92 16.71
CA GLY A 238 6.61 8.02 17.56
C GLY A 238 7.49 7.18 18.50
N VAL A 239 8.61 6.64 18.00
CA VAL A 239 9.52 5.82 18.82
C VAL A 239 10.52 6.63 19.65
N ALA A 240 10.76 7.90 19.32
CA ALA A 240 11.67 8.77 20.07
C ALA A 240 11.05 9.25 21.40
N GLY A 241 9.71 9.42 21.45
CA GLY A 241 9.01 9.91 22.64
C GLY A 241 9.64 11.18 23.19
N ASP A 242 9.98 11.18 24.48
CA ASP A 242 10.61 12.33 25.17
C ASP A 242 11.98 12.74 24.56
N GLY A 243 12.65 11.82 23.87
CA GLY A 243 13.91 12.07 23.17
C GLY A 243 13.75 12.90 21.89
N TRP A 244 12.52 13.14 21.40
CA TRP A 244 12.27 13.86 20.16
C TRP A 244 12.89 15.26 20.11
N SER A 245 12.89 15.97 21.23
CA SER A 245 13.45 17.33 21.34
C SER A 245 14.93 17.44 20.90
N GLN A 246 15.69 16.34 21.01
CA GLN A 246 17.08 16.27 20.58
C GLN A 246 17.22 16.04 19.06
N LEU A 247 16.24 15.39 18.44
CA LEU A 247 16.24 15.00 17.02
C LEU A 247 15.52 16.02 16.12
N GLU A 248 14.57 16.78 16.68
CA GLU A 248 13.64 17.61 15.93
C GLU A 248 14.32 18.53 14.91
N ARG A 249 15.38 19.24 15.34
CA ARG A 249 16.09 20.19 14.47
C ARG A 249 16.68 19.51 13.24
N GLU A 250 17.30 18.35 13.45
CA GLU A 250 17.96 17.56 12.40
C GLU A 250 16.92 17.00 11.42
N VAL A 251 15.87 16.37 11.96
CA VAL A 251 14.79 15.77 11.15
C VAL A 251 14.09 16.83 10.29
N LEU A 252 13.70 17.96 10.88
CA LEU A 252 13.08 19.04 10.12
C LEU A 252 14.05 19.67 9.12
N GLY A 253 15.34 19.80 9.48
CA GLY A 253 16.38 20.24 8.56
C GLY A 253 16.41 19.39 7.29
N ARG A 254 16.39 18.07 7.45
CA ARG A 254 16.42 17.13 6.33
C ARG A 254 15.12 17.13 5.51
N LEU A 255 13.96 17.18 6.17
CA LEU A 255 12.67 17.22 5.48
C LEU A 255 12.46 18.51 4.66
N ARG A 256 13.11 19.63 5.01
CA ARG A 256 13.00 20.90 4.26
C ARG A 256 13.47 20.82 2.81
N GLU A 257 14.26 19.81 2.45
CA GLU A 257 14.66 19.56 1.06
C GLU A 257 13.47 19.23 0.15
N SER A 258 12.33 18.80 0.71
CA SER A 258 11.12 18.51 -0.04
C SER A 258 9.87 19.06 0.68
N PRO A 259 9.17 20.06 0.11
CA PRO A 259 7.90 20.54 0.67
C PRO A 259 6.85 19.44 0.85
N ARG A 260 6.91 18.39 0.01
CA ARG A 260 6.01 17.24 0.08
C ARG A 260 6.26 16.37 1.31
N GLU A 261 7.43 16.48 1.93
CA GLU A 261 7.77 15.70 3.12
C GLU A 261 7.64 16.55 4.40
N ILE A 262 8.21 17.76 4.44
CA ILE A 262 8.12 18.58 5.67
C ILE A 262 6.71 19.02 5.99
N LEU A 263 5.94 19.50 5.01
CA LEU A 263 4.64 20.12 5.28
C LEU A 263 3.63 19.10 5.84
N PRO A 264 3.47 17.89 5.27
CA PRO A 264 2.66 16.85 5.89
C PRO A 264 3.17 16.42 7.26
N PHE A 265 4.50 16.30 7.45
CA PHE A 265 5.04 15.91 8.75
C PHE A 265 4.69 16.92 9.85
N VAL A 266 4.95 18.21 9.63
CA VAL A 266 4.64 19.27 10.61
C VAL A 266 3.13 19.37 10.84
N LEU A 267 2.33 19.27 9.77
CA LEU A 267 0.89 19.40 9.86
C LEU A 267 0.22 18.20 10.57
N ASP A 268 0.56 16.98 10.15
CA ASP A 268 -0.17 15.77 10.56
C ASP A 268 0.45 15.07 11.76
N THR A 269 1.79 15.08 11.86
CA THR A 269 2.49 14.38 12.96
C THR A 269 2.67 15.31 14.15
N LEU A 270 3.16 16.52 13.92
CA LEU A 270 3.34 17.49 15.02
C LEU A 270 2.03 18.23 15.36
N GLY A 271 1.02 18.16 14.48
CA GLY A 271 -0.28 18.81 14.70
C GLY A 271 -0.23 20.33 14.68
N ASP A 272 0.84 20.92 14.13
CA ASP A 272 1.09 22.36 14.21
C ASP A 272 0.79 23.05 12.87
N SER A 273 -0.47 23.43 12.68
CA SER A 273 -0.92 24.12 11.47
C SER A 273 -0.29 25.50 11.30
N THR A 274 0.09 26.18 12.38
CA THR A 274 0.69 27.52 12.33
C THR A 274 2.13 27.44 11.86
N ARG A 275 2.89 26.49 12.40
CA ARG A 275 4.25 26.22 11.94
C ARG A 275 4.26 25.67 10.52
N ALA A 276 3.37 24.76 10.17
CA ALA A 276 3.29 24.25 8.80
C ALA A 276 3.01 25.38 7.78
N TRP A 277 2.17 26.35 8.15
CA TRP A 277 1.92 27.55 7.35
C TRP A 277 3.19 28.41 7.20
N SER A 278 3.87 28.72 8.30
CA SER A 278 5.11 29.51 8.29
C SER A 278 6.21 28.83 7.48
N GLU A 279 6.40 27.51 7.63
CA GLU A 279 7.40 26.74 6.86
C GLU A 279 7.10 26.80 5.36
N ALA A 280 5.82 26.75 4.95
CA ALA A 280 5.45 26.90 3.54
C ALA A 280 5.78 28.29 2.99
N GLN A 281 5.53 29.35 3.77
CA GLN A 281 5.90 30.72 3.40
C GLN A 281 7.43 30.87 3.30
N ASP A 282 8.18 30.34 4.26
CA ASP A 282 9.65 30.38 4.27
C ASP A 282 10.25 29.58 3.10
N LEU A 283 9.61 28.48 2.69
CA LEU A 283 10.00 27.73 1.50
C LEU A 283 9.77 28.56 0.22
N GLU A 284 8.60 29.19 0.06
CA GLU A 284 8.32 30.06 -1.10
C GLU A 284 9.27 31.28 -1.13
N ALA A 285 9.56 31.88 0.02
CA ALA A 285 10.51 33.01 0.13
C ALA A 285 11.93 32.63 -0.30
N ARG A 286 12.31 31.35 -0.18
CA ARG A 286 13.58 30.78 -0.67
C ARG A 286 13.52 30.31 -2.12
N GLY A 287 12.41 30.55 -2.81
CA GLY A 287 12.20 30.14 -4.20
C GLY A 287 11.83 28.66 -4.38
N VAL A 288 11.52 27.94 -3.30
CA VAL A 288 11.05 26.55 -3.38
C VAL A 288 9.55 26.54 -3.67
N GLN A 289 9.16 25.96 -4.80
CA GLN A 289 7.74 25.91 -5.20
C GLN A 289 6.96 24.93 -4.33
N VAL A 290 5.96 25.43 -3.60
CA VAL A 290 4.96 24.61 -2.91
C VAL A 290 3.77 24.41 -3.85
N SER A 291 3.36 23.15 -4.03
CA SER A 291 2.26 22.84 -4.94
C SER A 291 0.91 23.35 -4.42
N GLU A 292 0.01 23.72 -5.33
CA GLU A 292 -1.36 24.17 -5.00
C GLU A 292 -2.13 23.16 -4.15
N ARG A 293 -1.92 21.85 -4.35
CA ARG A 293 -2.53 20.79 -3.53
C ARG A 293 -2.09 20.86 -2.06
N LEU A 294 -0.82 21.18 -1.80
CA LEU A 294 -0.30 21.35 -0.44
C LEU A 294 -0.84 22.64 0.18
N TRP A 295 -0.92 23.74 -0.59
CA TRP A 295 -1.53 24.97 -0.13
C TRP A 295 -3.01 24.81 0.23
N ALA A 296 -3.80 24.13 -0.61
CA ALA A 296 -5.20 23.84 -0.32
C ALA A 296 -5.36 23.05 0.99
N ARG A 297 -4.45 22.10 1.25
CA ARG A 297 -4.42 21.33 2.51
C ARG A 297 -4.09 22.22 3.71
N LEU A 298 -3.08 23.08 3.60
CA LEU A 298 -2.69 24.03 4.65
C LEU A 298 -3.81 25.02 4.97
N VAL A 299 -4.46 25.59 3.95
CA VAL A 299 -5.64 26.47 4.11
C VAL A 299 -6.71 25.79 4.95
N ARG A 300 -7.06 24.54 4.64
CA ARG A 300 -8.08 23.79 5.38
C ARG A 300 -7.74 23.63 6.86
N ALA A 301 -6.47 23.41 7.18
CA ALA A 301 -6.01 23.23 8.55
C ALA A 301 -5.80 24.54 9.31
N HIS A 302 -5.35 25.60 8.63
CA HIS A 302 -4.97 26.87 9.24
C HIS A 302 -6.15 27.84 9.40
N ARG A 303 -7.20 27.72 8.56
CA ARG A 303 -8.34 28.65 8.53
C ARG A 303 -9.08 28.81 9.86
N THR A 304 -9.08 27.79 10.72
CA THR A 304 -9.77 27.88 12.03
C THR A 304 -8.96 28.72 13.03
N ALA A 305 -7.63 28.63 13.00
CA ALA A 305 -6.76 29.33 13.92
C ALA A 305 -6.47 30.77 13.45
N ARG A 306 -6.30 30.98 12.14
CA ARG A 306 -5.93 32.26 11.53
C ARG A 306 -6.68 32.45 10.20
N PRO A 307 -7.99 32.77 10.26
CA PRO A 307 -8.83 32.87 9.05
C PRO A 307 -8.43 34.02 8.11
N MET A 308 -7.85 35.10 8.62
CA MET A 308 -7.38 36.22 7.79
C MET A 308 -6.17 35.84 6.94
N ASP A 309 -5.23 35.06 7.50
CA ASP A 309 -3.97 34.71 6.85
C ASP A 309 -4.19 33.86 5.59
N VAL A 310 -5.27 33.07 5.57
CA VAL A 310 -5.56 32.18 4.44
C VAL A 310 -6.16 32.89 3.23
N LEU A 311 -6.78 34.07 3.39
CA LEU A 311 -7.53 34.73 2.32
C LEU A 311 -6.69 34.97 1.04
N PRO A 312 -5.47 35.53 1.10
CA PRO A 312 -4.66 35.75 -0.10
C PRO A 312 -4.31 34.45 -0.83
N VAL A 313 -4.09 33.36 -0.08
CA VAL A 313 -3.77 32.06 -0.65
C VAL A 313 -5.00 31.41 -1.29
N VAL A 314 -6.18 31.49 -0.66
CA VAL A 314 -7.43 31.00 -1.27
C VAL A 314 -7.73 31.73 -2.58
N ARG A 315 -7.55 33.06 -2.59
CA ARG A 315 -7.66 33.87 -3.81
C ARG A 315 -6.72 33.38 -4.91
N ARG A 316 -5.43 33.17 -4.60
CA ARG A 316 -4.45 32.63 -5.55
C ARG A 316 -4.87 31.26 -6.09
N LEU A 317 -5.38 30.37 -5.25
CA LEU A 317 -5.86 29.04 -5.64
C LEU A 317 -7.04 29.12 -6.62
N ILE A 318 -8.02 30.00 -6.35
CA ILE A 318 -9.16 30.25 -7.24
C ILE A 318 -8.67 30.77 -8.60
N GLU A 319 -7.77 31.76 -8.60
CA GLU A 319 -7.20 32.31 -9.84
C GLU A 319 -6.40 31.25 -10.63
N SER A 320 -5.71 30.34 -9.94
CA SER A 320 -4.96 29.23 -10.54
C SER A 320 -5.88 28.24 -11.27
N GLU A 321 -7.03 27.89 -10.67
CA GLU A 321 -8.06 27.05 -11.31
C GLU A 321 -8.66 27.73 -12.55
N LEU A 322 -8.87 29.05 -12.49
CA LEU A 322 -9.42 29.84 -13.59
C LEU A 322 -8.42 30.16 -14.71
N ARG A 323 -7.13 29.83 -14.54
CA ARG A 323 -6.10 30.05 -15.58
C ARG A 323 -6.47 29.32 -16.88
N VAL A 324 -6.94 28.09 -16.78
CA VAL A 324 -7.38 27.29 -17.93
C VAL A 324 -8.86 27.59 -18.21
N ALA A 325 -9.18 27.96 -19.46
CA ALA A 325 -10.55 28.24 -19.89
C ALA A 325 -11.33 26.93 -20.13
N ASP A 326 -11.64 26.22 -19.04
CA ASP A 326 -12.30 24.92 -19.06
C ASP A 326 -13.60 24.98 -18.24
N SER A 327 -14.73 24.75 -18.90
CA SER A 327 -16.04 24.75 -18.26
C SER A 327 -16.21 23.67 -17.19
N ALA A 328 -15.43 22.59 -17.24
CA ALA A 328 -15.44 21.57 -16.18
C ALA A 328 -14.88 22.11 -14.85
N ARG A 329 -13.97 23.09 -14.91
CA ARG A 329 -13.29 23.67 -13.74
C ARG A 329 -14.05 24.83 -13.10
N TYR A 330 -14.92 25.50 -13.84
CA TYR A 330 -15.65 26.67 -13.32
C TYR A 330 -16.51 26.33 -12.10
N ARG A 331 -17.16 25.17 -12.07
CA ARG A 331 -17.95 24.74 -10.90
C ARG A 331 -17.09 24.62 -9.64
N GLY A 332 -15.89 24.03 -9.75
CA GLY A 332 -14.95 23.93 -8.63
C GLY A 332 -14.44 25.29 -8.17
N ALA A 333 -14.07 26.17 -9.11
CA ALA A 333 -13.62 27.52 -8.79
C ALA A 333 -14.71 28.37 -8.12
N VAL A 334 -15.96 28.29 -8.58
CA VAL A 334 -17.09 29.01 -7.98
C VAL A 334 -17.45 28.45 -6.60
N ALA A 335 -17.35 27.14 -6.38
CA ALA A 335 -17.51 26.56 -5.05
C ALA A 335 -16.45 27.11 -4.07
N MET A 336 -15.18 27.15 -4.47
CA MET A 336 -14.13 27.76 -3.65
C MET A 336 -14.35 29.26 -3.41
N LEU A 337 -14.86 29.99 -4.41
CA LEU A 337 -15.22 31.41 -4.26
C LEU A 337 -16.39 31.63 -3.29
N THR A 338 -17.35 30.70 -3.27
CA THR A 338 -18.46 30.70 -2.30
C THR A 338 -17.95 30.50 -0.88
N ASP A 339 -17.06 29.52 -0.69
CA ASP A 339 -16.40 29.24 0.59
C ASP A 339 -15.57 30.45 1.05
N TYR A 340 -14.86 31.10 0.13
CA TYR A 340 -14.10 32.32 0.39
C TYR A 340 -15.00 33.47 0.88
N CYS A 341 -16.12 33.73 0.21
CA CYS A 341 -17.05 34.79 0.63
C CYS A 341 -17.68 34.48 1.99
N THR A 342 -18.01 33.20 2.24
CA THR A 342 -18.52 32.75 3.53
C THR A 342 -17.50 32.96 4.64
N LEU A 343 -16.22 32.68 4.38
CA LEU A 343 -15.13 32.93 5.31
C LEU A 343 -14.92 34.43 5.58
N CYS A 344 -14.97 35.28 4.55
CA CYS A 344 -14.91 36.73 4.72
C CYS A 344 -16.07 37.25 5.59
N ALA A 345 -17.29 36.75 5.35
CA ALA A 345 -18.45 37.15 6.14
C ALA A 345 -18.35 36.70 7.60
N SER A 346 -17.84 35.49 7.86
CA SER A 346 -17.72 34.98 9.24
C SER A 346 -16.70 35.73 10.09
N ILE A 347 -15.74 36.41 9.47
CA ILE A 347 -14.71 37.22 10.16
C ILE A 347 -14.92 38.73 10.00
N GLY A 348 -16.07 39.15 9.47
CA GLY A 348 -16.48 40.56 9.43
C GLY A 348 -15.86 41.41 8.32
N VAL A 349 -15.34 40.78 7.25
CA VAL A 349 -14.69 41.46 6.09
C VAL A 349 -15.41 41.15 4.78
N SER A 350 -16.74 41.09 4.81
CA SER A 350 -17.59 40.75 3.64
C SER A 350 -17.28 41.59 2.40
N GLU A 351 -16.91 42.85 2.57
CA GLU A 351 -16.51 43.77 1.51
C GLU A 351 -15.28 43.28 0.73
N VAL A 352 -14.33 42.59 1.38
CA VAL A 352 -13.17 41.97 0.72
C VAL A 352 -13.61 40.82 -0.18
N GLY A 353 -14.59 40.03 0.28
CA GLY A 353 -15.23 38.98 -0.52
C GLY A 353 -15.89 39.52 -1.77
N LEU A 354 -16.78 40.50 -1.60
CA LEU A 354 -17.55 41.13 -2.69
C LEU A 354 -16.64 41.83 -3.71
N ALA A 355 -15.62 42.56 -3.23
CA ALA A 355 -14.65 43.22 -4.11
C ALA A 355 -13.90 42.20 -4.99
N PHE A 356 -13.51 41.06 -4.42
CA PHE A 356 -12.84 40.01 -5.19
C PHE A 356 -13.77 39.37 -6.24
N VAL A 357 -15.05 39.15 -5.93
CA VAL A 357 -16.03 38.66 -6.91
C VAL A 357 -16.18 39.65 -8.08
N ALA A 358 -16.33 40.94 -7.77
CA ALA A 358 -16.44 41.98 -8.80
C ALA A 358 -15.19 42.01 -9.72
N GLU A 359 -14.00 41.93 -9.13
CA GLU A 359 -12.74 41.88 -9.87
C GLU A 359 -12.65 40.65 -10.79
N LEU A 360 -13.07 39.47 -10.32
CA LEU A 360 -13.11 38.26 -11.13
C LEU A 360 -14.10 38.38 -12.30
N CYS A 361 -15.29 38.95 -12.06
CA CYS A 361 -16.30 39.17 -13.09
C CYS A 361 -15.79 40.12 -14.19
N GLU A 362 -15.09 41.19 -13.81
CA GLU A 362 -14.49 42.14 -14.76
C GLU A 362 -13.35 41.48 -15.56
N ARG A 363 -12.40 40.83 -14.88
CA ARG A 363 -11.26 40.15 -15.52
C ARG A 363 -11.68 39.07 -16.52
N TYR A 364 -12.74 38.33 -16.19
CA TYR A 364 -13.24 37.23 -17.02
C TYR A 364 -14.55 37.56 -17.74
N ALA A 365 -14.81 38.84 -18.03
CA ALA A 365 -16.03 39.31 -18.71
C ALA A 365 -16.34 38.58 -20.04
N ARG A 366 -15.30 38.06 -20.72
CA ARG A 366 -15.41 37.28 -21.98
C ARG A 366 -15.67 35.79 -21.78
N ARG A 367 -15.96 35.32 -20.56
CA ARG A 367 -16.24 33.91 -20.22
C ARG A 367 -17.68 33.75 -19.71
N PRO A 368 -18.70 33.78 -20.59
CA PRO A 368 -20.10 33.83 -20.17
C PRO A 368 -20.54 32.65 -19.29
N ARG A 369 -20.02 31.44 -19.55
CA ARG A 369 -20.29 30.25 -18.71
C ARG A 369 -19.78 30.39 -17.28
N LEU A 370 -18.64 31.05 -17.06
CA LEU A 370 -18.14 31.31 -15.71
C LEU A 370 -19.04 32.31 -14.98
N LEU A 371 -19.43 33.40 -15.67
CA LEU A 371 -20.33 34.40 -15.11
C LEU A 371 -21.71 33.83 -14.78
N GLU A 372 -22.21 32.89 -15.57
CA GLU A 372 -23.45 32.17 -15.29
C GLU A 372 -23.36 31.34 -13.99
N GLU A 373 -22.26 30.60 -13.79
CA GLU A 373 -22.02 29.85 -12.55
C GLU A 373 -21.91 30.79 -11.33
N VAL A 374 -21.23 31.94 -11.46
CA VAL A 374 -21.15 32.96 -10.39
C VAL A 374 -22.53 33.50 -10.01
N ARG A 375 -23.37 33.85 -11.00
CA ARG A 375 -24.75 34.31 -10.76
C ARG A 375 -25.60 33.22 -10.11
N ARG A 376 -25.44 31.96 -10.55
CA ARG A 376 -26.16 30.81 -9.98
C ARG A 376 -25.81 30.61 -8.50
N ALA A 377 -24.57 30.86 -8.12
CA ALA A 377 -24.10 30.83 -6.73
C ALA A 377 -24.53 32.05 -5.88
N ARG A 378 -25.21 33.04 -6.48
CA ARG A 378 -25.68 34.28 -5.81
C ARG A 378 -24.56 35.10 -5.19
N LEU A 379 -23.39 35.12 -5.82
CA LEU A 379 -22.20 35.81 -5.32
C LEU A 379 -22.02 37.25 -5.84
N GLY A 380 -22.93 37.73 -6.71
CA GLY A 380 -22.85 39.06 -7.32
C GLY A 380 -24.19 39.67 -7.65
#